data_AF-A0A7V2SI73-F1
#
_entry.id   AF-A0A7V2SI73-F1
#
_cell.length_a   1.000
_cell.length_b   1.000
_cell.length_c   1.000
_cell.angle_alpha   90.00
_cell.angle_beta   90.00
_cell.angle_gamma   90.00
#
_symmetry.space_group_name_H-M   'P 1'
#
loop_
_entity.id
_entity.type
_entity.pdbx_description
1 polymer ?
#
loop_
_entity_poly.entity_id
_entity_poly.type
_entity_poly.pdbx_seq_one_letter_code
_entity_poly.pdbx_strand_id
1 'polypeptide(L)' 'SILADLKETRKRIAARLSQLRSADETRALIEARYEQGLATYMEVLDAEAVWLEAKLGLLSAYYTRLERQSRLEYLDAK' A
#
# COMPACT_ATOMS: atom_id res chain seq x y z
N SER A 1 5.85 -16.04 -17.53
CA SER A 1 7.32 -16.03 -17.36
C SER A 1 7.67 -15.11 -16.19
N ILE A 2 8.83 -15.31 -15.54
CA ILE A 2 9.25 -14.52 -14.38
C ILE A 2 9.34 -13.01 -14.70
N LEU A 3 9.71 -12.67 -15.94
CA LEU A 3 9.69 -11.29 -16.43
C LEU A 3 8.28 -10.68 -16.48
N ALA A 4 7.27 -11.43 -16.94
CA ALA A 4 5.88 -10.96 -16.92
C ALA A 4 5.39 -10.77 -15.48
N ASP A 5 5.78 -11.70 -14.59
CA ASP A 5 5.50 -11.63 -13.16
C ASP A 5 6.12 -10.40 -12.48
N LEU A 6 7.34 -10.02 -12.84
CA LEU A 6 7.98 -8.80 -12.35
C LEU A 6 7.29 -7.53 -12.86
N LYS A 7 6.88 -7.51 -14.13
CA LYS A 7 6.09 -6.40 -14.69
C LYS A 7 4.76 -6.23 -13.95
N GLU A 8 4.10 -7.34 -13.62
CA GLU A 8 2.86 -7.32 -12.86
C GLU A 8 3.07 -6.78 -11.44
N THR A 9 4.14 -7.18 -10.75
CA THR A 9 4.42 -6.62 -9.42
C THR A 9 4.64 -5.11 -9.42
N ARG A 10 5.22 -4.53 -10.47
CA ARG A 10 5.35 -3.06 -10.59
C ARG A 10 3.99 -2.38 -10.67
N LYS A 11 3.07 -2.92 -11.48
CA LYS A 11 1.70 -2.41 -11.56
C LYS A 11 0.98 -2.52 -10.22
N ARG A 12 1.16 -3.66 -9.53
CA ARG A 12 0.60 -3.87 -8.19
C ARG A 12 1.13 -2.87 -7.17
N ILE A 13 2.44 -2.58 -7.19
CA ILE A 13 3.04 -1.54 -6.34
C ILE A 13 2.43 -0.17 -6.66
N ALA A 14 2.31 0.19 -7.94
CA ALA A 14 1.71 1.48 -8.35
C ALA A 14 0.25 1.61 -7.86
N ALA A 15 -0.54 0.54 -7.98
CA ALA A 15 -1.91 0.50 -7.47
C ALA A 15 -1.96 0.66 -5.93
N ARG A 16 -1.09 -0.05 -5.20
CA ARG A 16 -0.99 0.09 -3.73
C ARG A 16 -0.53 1.47 -3.29
N LEU A 17 0.36 2.11 -4.05
CA LEU A 17 0.79 3.48 -3.81
C LEU A 17 -0.38 4.47 -3.95
N SER A 18 -1.19 4.29 -5.00
CA SER A 18 -2.40 5.10 -5.18
C SER A 18 -3.41 4.90 -4.05
N GLN A 19 -3.61 3.65 -3.60
CA GLN A 19 -4.49 3.35 -2.46
C GLN A 19 -3.99 4.00 -1.17
N LEU A 20 -2.69 3.93 -0.90
CA LEU A 20 -2.08 4.59 0.25
C LEU A 20 -2.32 6.09 0.21
N ARG A 21 -2.12 6.73 -0.95
CA ARG A 21 -2.35 8.17 -1.10
C ARG A 21 -3.82 8.53 -0.85
N SER A 22 -4.77 7.79 -1.41
CA SER A 22 -6.20 8.03 -1.15
C SER A 22 -6.58 7.83 0.32
N ALA A 23 -6.01 6.81 0.98
CA ALA A 23 -6.24 6.57 2.40
C ALA A 23 -5.66 7.68 3.28
N ASP A 24 -4.48 8.20 2.92
CA ASP A 24 -3.83 9.33 3.60
C ASP A 24 -4.64 10.63 3.46
N GLU A 25 -5.10 10.95 2.25
CA GLU A 25 -5.98 12.09 1.98
C GLU A 25 -7.31 11.97 2.76
N THR A 26 -7.88 10.76 2.83
CA THR A 26 -9.12 10.50 3.58
C THR A 26 -8.91 10.64 5.09
N ARG A 27 -7.82 10.10 5.61
CA ARG A 27 -7.43 10.24 7.03
C ARG A 27 -7.28 11.70 7.41
N ALA A 28 -6.54 12.49 6.63
CA ALA A 28 -6.35 13.92 6.88
C ALA A 28 -7.67 14.70 6.87
N LEU A 29 -8.60 14.35 5.96
CA LEU A 29 -9.93 14.96 5.93
C LEU A 29 -10.75 14.64 7.18
N ILE A 30 -10.72 13.39 7.65
CA ILE A 30 -11.47 12.96 8.84
C ILE A 30 -10.88 13.59 10.10
N GLU A 31 -9.56 13.67 10.22
CA GLU A 31 -8.87 14.39 11.31
C GLU A 31 -9.31 15.86 11.34
N ALA A 32 -9.30 16.56 10.20
CA ALA A 32 -9.75 17.94 10.11
C ALA A 32 -11.24 18.13 10.49
N ARG A 33 -12.10 17.17 10.15
CA ARG A 33 -13.51 17.19 10.57
C ARG A 33 -13.66 16.97 12.07
N TYR A 34 -12.88 16.05 12.64
CA TYR A 34 -12.87 15.79 14.07
C TYR A 34 -12.46 17.03 14.87
N GLU A 35 -11.41 17.74 14.43
CA GLU A 35 -10.96 19.00 15.04
C GLU A 35 -12.04 20.09 15.04
N GLN A 36 -12.97 20.05 14.07
CA GLN A 36 -14.11 20.96 13.99
C GLN A 36 -15.37 20.43 14.72
N GLY A 37 -15.30 19.26 15.37
CA GLY A 37 -16.45 18.61 16.00
C GLY A 37 -17.47 18.03 15.01
N LEU A 38 -17.07 17.83 13.75
CA LEU A 38 -17.90 17.33 12.66
C LEU A 38 -17.71 15.82 12.38
N ALA A 39 -16.76 15.19 13.07
CA ALA A 39 -16.56 13.75 13.06
C ALA A 39 -16.34 13.25 14.50
N THR A 40 -16.54 11.96 14.70
CA THR A 40 -16.30 11.26 15.96
C THR A 40 -14.87 10.73 16.01
N TYR A 41 -14.38 10.46 17.23
CA TYR A 41 -13.07 9.84 17.40
C TYR A 41 -13.03 8.40 16.83
N MET A 42 -14.18 7.71 16.76
CA MET A 42 -14.28 6.40 16.15
C MET A 42 -13.98 6.45 14.64
N GLU A 43 -14.50 7.47 13.94
CA GLU A 43 -14.20 7.68 12.51
C GLU A 43 -12.71 7.97 12.27
N VAL A 44 -12.04 8.68 13.20
CA VAL A 44 -10.58 8.88 13.14
C VAL A 44 -9.84 7.55 13.21
N LEU A 45 -10.22 6.68 14.17
CA LEU A 45 -9.61 5.36 14.32
C LEU A 45 -9.86 4.47 13.09
N ASP A 46 -11.06 4.51 12.51
CA ASP A 46 -11.36 3.77 11.28
C ASP A 46 -10.49 4.25 10.11
N ALA A 47 -10.31 5.57 9.97
CA ALA A 47 -9.46 6.14 8.94
C ALA A 47 -7.97 5.78 9.12
N GLU A 48 -7.47 5.79 10.37
CA GLU A 48 -6.12 5.32 10.70
C GLU A 48 -5.94 3.84 10.37
N ALA A 49 -6.92 2.99 10.68
CA ALA A 49 -6.87 1.57 10.38
C ALA A 49 -6.76 1.33 8.86
N VAL A 50 -7.57 2.03 8.05
CA VAL A 50 -7.51 1.94 6.59
C VAL A 50 -6.16 2.41 6.04
N TRP A 51 -5.61 3.50 6.57
CA TRP A 51 -4.28 3.99 6.17
C TRP A 51 -3.16 3.00 6.51
N LEU A 52 -3.20 2.41 7.72
CA LEU A 52 -2.25 1.39 8.14
C LEU A 52 -2.36 0.11 7.29
N GLU A 53 -3.57 -0.32 6.96
CA GLU A 53 -3.79 -1.45 6.05
C GLU A 53 -3.22 -1.17 4.66
N ALA A 54 -3.41 0.04 4.13
CA ALA A 54 -2.83 0.43 2.84
C ALA A 54 -1.28 0.42 2.86
N LYS A 55 -0.67 0.87 3.97
CA LYS A 55 0.79 0.78 4.18
C LYS A 55 1.28 -0.67 4.20
N LEU A 56 0.60 -1.54 4.95
CA LEU A 56 0.92 -2.97 5.01
C LEU A 56 0.79 -3.64 3.64
N GLY A 57 -0.24 -3.29 2.88
CA GLY A 57 -0.45 -3.76 1.51
C GLY A 57 0.66 -3.33 0.55
N LEU A 58 1.14 -2.09 0.68
CA LEU A 58 2.27 -1.58 -0.12
C LEU A 58 3.57 -2.30 0.25
N LEU A 59 3.87 -2.46 1.54
CA LEU A 59 5.04 -3.18 2.03
C LEU A 59 5.06 -4.64 1.52
N SER A 60 3.92 -5.31 1.62
CA SER A 60 3.76 -6.69 1.11
C SER A 60 3.99 -6.77 -0.40
N ALA A 61 3.56 -5.76 -1.17
CA ALA A 61 3.81 -5.69 -2.61
C ALA A 61 5.30 -5.54 -2.94
N TYR A 62 6.04 -4.75 -2.17
CA TYR A 62 7.50 -4.64 -2.30
C TYR A 62 8.20 -5.96 -1.99
N TYR A 63 7.83 -6.65 -0.90
CA TYR A 63 8.40 -7.96 -0.57
C TYR A 63 8.18 -9.00 -1.66
N THR A 64 6.96 -9.11 -2.20
CA THR A 64 6.69 -10.05 -3.31
C THR A 64 7.54 -9.73 -4.55
N ARG A 65 7.79 -8.44 -4.83
CA ARG A 65 8.66 -8.06 -5.94
C ARG A 65 10.10 -8.51 -5.67
N LEU A 66 10.62 -8.25 -4.48
CA LEU A 66 11.98 -8.65 -4.08
C LEU A 66 12.19 -10.16 -4.20
N GLU A 67 11.26 -10.95 -3.68
CA GLU A 67 11.29 -12.41 -3.77
C GLU A 67 11.35 -12.90 -5.23
N ARG A 68 10.53 -12.29 -6.10
CA ARG A 68 10.53 -12.62 -7.54
C ARG A 68 11.82 -12.21 -8.23
N GLN A 69 12.45 -11.10 -7.82
CA GLN A 69 13.75 -10.68 -8.34
C GLN A 69 14.85 -11.66 -7.92
N SER A 70 14.94 -12.02 -6.63
CA SER A 70 15.93 -12.99 -6.15
C SER A 70 15.76 -14.36 -6.79
N ARG A 71 14.51 -14.78 -7.06
CA ARG A 71 14.26 -16.03 -7.81
C ARG A 71 14.75 -15.97 -9.25
N LEU A 72 14.62 -14.82 -9.92
CA LEU A 72 15.17 -14.63 -11.27
C LEU A 72 16.70 -14.73 -11.24
N GLU A 73 17.34 -13.99 -10.33
CA GLU A 73 18.81 -13.98 -10.16
C GLU A 73 19.37 -15.38 -9.90
N TYR A 74 18.70 -16.17 -9.04
CA TYR A 74 19.12 -17.56 -8.78
C TYR A 74 19.04 -18.46 -10.01
N LEU A 75 18.04 -18.24 -10.88
CA LEU A 75 17.87 -19.02 -12.10
C LEU A 75 18.83 -18.59 -13.21
N ASP A 76 19.17 -17.29 -13.28
CA ASP A 76 20.14 -16.77 -14.25
C ASP A 76 21.60 -17.11 -13.86
N ALA A 77 21.88 -17.36 -12.58
CA ALA A 77 23.19 -17.77 -12.08
C ALA A 77 23.50 -19.27 -12.25
N LYS A 78 22.53 -20.07 -12.72
CA LYS A 78 22.68 -21.49 -13.04
C LYS A 78 22.81 -21.72 -14.54
#